data_AF-A0A9P5WXB7-F1
#
_entry.id   AF-A0A9P5WXB7-F1
#
_cell.length_a   1.000
_cell.length_b   1.000
_cell.length_c   1.000
_cell.angle_alpha   90.00
_cell.angle_beta   90.00
_cell.angle_gamma   90.00
#
_symmetry.space_group_name_H-M   'P 1'
#
loop_
_entity.id
_entity.type
_entity.pdbx_description
1 polymer ?
#
loop_
_entity_poly.entity_id
_entity_poly.type
_entity_poly.pdbx_seq_one_letter_code
_entity_poly.pdbx_strand_id
1 'polypeptide(L)'
;CWHWGHNTEVCCCPALHCPICTSPHSKASHQQLTGCCQGNPKVTPPIPPTPTDVPCPHVCACINCGNKHATDNHHCPYWWHCFNWSWI
;
A
#
# COMPACT_ATOMS: atom_id res chain seq x y z
N CYS A 1 -4.89 -6.65 8.29
CA CYS A 1 -3.63 -6.91 7.56
C CYS A 1 -3.87 -6.94 6.05
N TRP A 2 -2.97 -6.35 5.25
CA TRP A 2 -3.03 -6.39 3.78
C TRP A 2 -2.12 -7.41 3.16
N HIS A 3 -1.29 -8.12 3.93
CA HIS A 3 -0.75 -9.36 3.41
C HIS A 3 -1.94 -10.32 3.26
N TRP A 4 -1.86 -11.28 2.36
CA TRP A 4 -2.89 -12.27 2.10
C TRP A 4 -2.34 -13.62 2.56
N GLY A 5 -3.15 -14.49 3.16
CA GLY A 5 -2.61 -15.76 3.68
C GLY A 5 -2.51 -15.93 5.19
N HIS A 6 -3.00 -15.01 6.00
CA HIS A 6 -2.96 -15.12 7.48
C HIS A 6 -4.35 -15.10 8.05
N ASN A 7 -4.54 -15.93 9.07
CA ASN A 7 -5.76 -16.00 9.84
C ASN A 7 -6.08 -14.63 10.46
N THR A 8 -7.18 -14.01 10.04
CA THR A 8 -7.64 -12.71 10.56
C THR A 8 -8.00 -12.72 12.05
N GLU A 9 -8.32 -13.88 12.62
CA GLU A 9 -8.58 -14.07 14.06
C GLU A 9 -7.28 -14.02 14.89
N VAL A 10 -6.15 -14.41 14.30
CA VAL A 10 -4.81 -14.38 14.95
C VAL A 10 -4.02 -13.15 14.50
N CYS A 11 -4.43 -12.54 13.38
CA CYS A 11 -3.76 -11.40 12.80
C CYS A 11 -4.09 -10.12 13.58
N CYS A 12 -3.36 -9.90 14.66
CA CYS A 12 -3.39 -8.65 15.42
C CYS A 12 -2.85 -7.45 14.63
N CYS A 13 -2.34 -7.63 13.40
CA CYS A 13 -2.00 -6.53 12.51
C CYS A 13 -3.28 -5.82 12.09
N PRO A 14 -3.61 -4.65 12.67
CA PRO A 14 -4.79 -3.93 12.27
C PRO A 14 -4.60 -3.54 10.80
N ALA A 15 -5.65 -3.09 10.11
CA ALA A 15 -5.54 -2.55 8.75
C ALA A 15 -4.70 -1.24 8.69
N LEU A 16 -3.72 -1.09 9.57
CA LEU A 16 -2.80 0.04 9.73
C LEU A 16 -1.70 0.06 8.68
N HIS A 17 -1.52 -0.99 7.87
CA HIS A 17 -0.54 -0.92 6.80
C HIS A 17 -1.13 -0.26 5.56
N CYS A 18 -0.32 0.49 4.83
CA CYS A 18 -0.76 1.13 3.61
C CYS A 18 -0.79 0.09 2.48
N PRO A 19 -1.88 -0.08 1.71
CA PRO A 19 -1.91 -1.05 0.61
C PRO A 19 -0.95 -0.67 -0.55
N ILE A 20 -0.45 0.57 -0.56
CA ILE A 20 0.44 1.12 -1.58
C ILE A 20 1.91 0.84 -1.26
N CYS A 21 2.35 1.09 -0.03
CA CYS A 21 3.75 1.02 0.37
C CYS A 21 4.02 0.09 1.57
N THR A 22 3.00 -0.58 2.10
CA THR A 22 3.06 -1.53 3.22
C THR A 22 3.53 -0.97 4.58
N SER A 23 3.85 0.33 4.65
CA SER A 23 4.26 1.02 5.88
C SER A 23 3.08 1.22 6.84
N PRO A 24 3.31 1.43 8.16
CA PRO A 24 2.28 1.46 9.20
C PRO A 24 1.49 2.78 9.21
N HIS A 25 0.78 3.06 8.12
CA HIS A 25 -0.21 4.12 8.00
C HIS A 25 -1.38 3.76 7.07
N SER A 26 -2.49 4.51 7.19
CA SER A 26 -3.65 4.33 6.33
C SER A 26 -3.39 4.77 4.87
N LYS A 27 -4.19 4.28 3.91
CA LYS A 27 -4.15 4.78 2.52
C LYS A 27 -4.40 6.30 2.44
N ALA A 28 -5.29 6.83 3.28
CA ALA A 28 -5.61 8.26 3.31
C ALA A 28 -4.41 9.11 3.78
N SER A 29 -3.64 8.61 4.73
CA SER A 29 -2.43 9.27 5.25
C SER A 29 -1.19 9.04 4.37
N HIS A 30 -1.32 8.29 3.27
CA HIS A 30 -0.17 7.85 2.48
C HIS A 30 0.66 9.00 1.92
N GLN A 31 0.01 9.98 1.29
CA GLN A 31 0.72 11.12 0.68
C GLN A 31 1.45 11.98 1.73
N GLN A 32 0.90 12.06 2.95
CA GLN A 32 1.44 12.88 4.03
C GLN A 32 2.64 12.23 4.73
N LEU A 33 2.65 10.89 4.82
CA LEU A 33 3.65 10.14 5.59
C LEU A 33 4.73 9.49 4.73
N THR A 34 4.52 9.35 3.43
CA THR A 34 5.49 8.73 2.52
C THR A 34 6.41 9.80 1.96
N GLY A 35 7.70 9.76 2.31
CA GLY A 35 8.66 10.80 1.94
C GLY A 35 8.73 11.10 0.44
N CYS A 36 8.55 10.10 -0.43
CA CYS A 36 8.53 10.33 -1.88
C CYS A 36 7.26 11.07 -2.36
N CYS A 37 6.16 10.98 -1.62
CA CYS A 37 4.89 11.64 -1.93
C CYS A 37 4.74 12.99 -1.22
N GLN A 38 5.39 13.17 -0.07
CA GLN A 38 5.37 14.40 0.73
C GLN A 38 6.11 15.57 0.03
N GLY A 39 6.95 15.25 -0.95
CA GLY A 39 7.87 16.23 -1.53
C GLY A 39 9.01 16.56 -0.57
N ASN A 40 9.92 17.41 -1.04
CA ASN A 40 11.08 17.81 -0.26
C ASN A 40 11.39 19.29 -0.53
N PRO A 41 11.03 20.21 0.38
CA PRO A 41 11.33 21.63 0.22
C PRO A 41 12.81 21.97 0.45
N LYS A 42 13.60 21.04 1.01
CA LYS A 42 15.01 21.28 1.36
C LYS A 42 15.99 21.02 0.21
N VAL A 43 15.54 20.39 -0.88
CA VAL A 43 16.39 20.14 -2.07
C VAL A 43 16.27 21.31 -3.07
N THR A 44 17.29 21.49 -3.90
CA THR A 44 17.33 22.56 -4.92
C THR A 44 17.42 21.91 -6.31
N PRO A 45 16.41 22.05 -7.19
CA PRO A 45 15.14 22.76 -6.98
C PRO A 45 14.20 22.03 -5.99
N PRO A 46 13.30 22.74 -5.29
CA PRO A 46 12.33 22.12 -4.38
C PRO A 46 11.44 21.10 -5.09
N ILE A 47 11.21 19.95 -4.44
CA ILE A 47 10.27 18.94 -4.95
C ILE A 47 8.92 19.19 -4.27
N PRO A 48 7.86 19.55 -5.01
CA PRO A 48 6.53 19.74 -4.44
C PRO A 48 5.93 18.40 -3.97
N PRO A 49 5.04 18.40 -2.97
CA PRO A 49 4.23 17.23 -2.63
C PRO A 49 3.41 16.76 -3.83
N THR A 50 3.16 15.45 -3.88
CA THR A 50 2.23 14.86 -4.85
C THR A 50 0.81 15.31 -4.49
N PRO A 51 0.07 15.94 -5.42
CA PRO A 51 -1.31 16.36 -5.14
C PRO A 51 -2.21 15.17 -4.77
N THR A 52 -3.18 15.42 -3.90
CA THR A 52 -4.34 14.53 -3.74
C THR A 52 -4.98 14.39 -5.12
N ASP A 53 -5.25 13.15 -5.57
CA ASP A 53 -5.70 12.78 -6.92
C ASP A 53 -4.63 12.52 -8.00
N VAL A 54 -3.34 12.76 -7.70
CA VAL A 54 -2.25 12.34 -8.61
C VAL A 54 -1.69 10.98 -8.18
N PRO A 55 -1.44 10.05 -9.12
CA PRO A 55 -0.78 8.78 -8.83
C PRO A 55 0.56 8.99 -8.12
N CYS A 56 0.88 8.13 -7.16
CA CYS A 56 2.14 8.21 -6.44
C CYS A 56 3.32 8.06 -7.43
N PRO A 57 4.40 8.83 -7.28
CA PRO A 57 5.53 8.83 -8.21
C PRO A 57 6.37 7.55 -8.13
N HIS A 58 6.15 6.71 -7.10
CA HIS A 58 6.82 5.43 -6.95
C HIS A 58 5.93 4.27 -7.44
N VAL A 59 6.58 3.23 -7.95
CA VAL A 59 5.89 2.00 -8.34
C VAL A 59 5.31 1.34 -7.10
N CYS A 60 3.99 1.11 -7.12
CA CYS A 60 3.34 0.26 -6.13
C CYS A 60 3.62 -1.19 -6.52
N ALA A 61 4.17 -1.99 -5.60
CA ALA A 61 4.31 -3.43 -5.80
C ALA A 61 3.40 -4.16 -4.81
N CYS A 62 2.55 -5.05 -5.32
CA CYS A 62 1.70 -5.86 -4.48
C CYS A 62 2.55 -6.88 -3.76
N ILE A 63 2.45 -6.93 -2.43
CA ILE A 63 3.26 -7.84 -1.63
C ILE A 63 2.92 -9.32 -1.83
N ASN A 64 1.73 -9.64 -2.39
CA ASN A 64 1.30 -11.02 -2.57
C ASN A 64 1.71 -11.61 -3.91
N CYS A 65 1.68 -10.82 -4.99
CA CYS A 65 1.98 -11.31 -6.33
C CYS A 65 3.19 -10.63 -6.99
N GLY A 66 3.78 -9.61 -6.36
CA GLY A 66 4.91 -8.85 -6.88
C GLY A 66 4.59 -7.91 -8.05
N ASN A 67 3.35 -7.90 -8.56
CA ASN A 67 2.96 -7.09 -9.71
C ASN A 67 2.80 -5.61 -9.36
N LYS A 68 2.81 -4.77 -10.41
CA LYS A 68 2.75 -3.30 -10.33
C LYS A 68 1.34 -2.78 -10.02
N HIS A 69 0.81 -3.11 -8.84
CA HIS A 69 -0.45 -2.57 -8.34
C HIS A 69 -0.48 -2.51 -6.81
N ALA A 70 -1.41 -1.74 -6.26
CA ALA A 70 -1.65 -1.73 -4.83
C ALA A 70 -2.26 -3.05 -4.36
N THR A 71 -2.08 -3.35 -3.09
CA THR A 71 -2.48 -4.62 -2.50
C THR A 71 -4.00 -4.75 -2.32
N ASP A 72 -4.73 -3.64 -2.40
CA ASP A 72 -6.20 -3.58 -2.39
C ASP A 72 -6.83 -3.67 -3.80
N ASN A 73 -6.05 -4.03 -4.83
CA ASN A 73 -6.57 -4.14 -6.20
C ASN A 73 -7.40 -5.42 -6.39
N HIS A 74 -8.66 -5.26 -6.81
CA HIS A 74 -9.59 -6.37 -7.05
C HIS A 74 -9.21 -7.28 -8.24
N HIS A 75 -8.33 -6.81 -9.11
CA HIS A 75 -7.79 -7.60 -10.23
C HIS A 75 -6.57 -8.45 -9.83
N CYS A 76 -6.06 -8.31 -8.60
CA CYS A 76 -5.01 -9.20 -8.12
C CYS A 76 -5.56 -10.64 -8.10
N PRO A 77 -4.83 -11.66 -8.60
CA PRO A 77 -5.31 -13.04 -8.53
C PRO A 77 -5.49 -13.49 -7.08
N TYR A 78 -4.70 -12.95 -6.15
CA TYR A 78 -4.90 -13.21 -4.72
C TYR A 78 -6.22 -12.61 -4.23
N TRP A 79 -6.79 -11.59 -4.91
CA TRP A 79 -7.98 -10.81 -4.48
C TRP A 79 -9.15 -11.67 -4.01
N TRP A 80 -9.42 -12.75 -4.73
CA TRP A 80 -10.56 -13.61 -4.48
C TRP A 80 -10.30 -14.68 -3.41
N HIS A 81 -9.05 -14.77 -2.95
CA HIS A 81 -8.58 -15.79 -2.02
C HIS A 81 -8.10 -15.23 -0.68
N CYS A 82 -8.27 -13.93 -0.40
CA CYS A 82 -7.96 -13.36 0.93
C CYS A 82 -8.61 -14.11 2.08
N PHE A 83 -9.79 -14.68 1.83
CA PHE A 83 -10.58 -15.41 2.81
C PHE A 83 -10.65 -16.92 2.52
N ASN A 84 -9.89 -17.43 1.54
CA ASN A 84 -9.94 -18.84 1.14
C ASN A 84 -8.77 -19.63 1.76
N TRP A 85 -9.06 -20.30 2.87
CA TRP A 85 -8.08 -21.02 3.70
C TRP A 85 -7.46 -22.21 2.98
N SER A 86 -8.21 -22.85 2.08
CA SER A 86 -7.74 -24.01 1.31
C SER A 86 -6.80 -23.65 0.15
N TRP A 87 -6.63 -22.35 -0.14
CA TRP A 87 -5.80 -21.86 -1.25
C TRP A 87 -4.48 -21.22 -0.80
N ILE A 88 -4.43 -20.78 0.45
CA ILE A 88 -3.26 -20.25 1.14
C ILE A 88 -2.38 -21.41 1.62
#